data_AF-A0A4R6VNA5-F1
#
_entry.id   AF-A0A4R6VNA5-F1
#
_cell.length_a   1.000
_cell.length_b   1.000
_cell.length_c   1.000
_cell.angle_alpha   90.00
_cell.angle_beta   90.00
_cell.angle_gamma   90.00
#
_symmetry.space_group_name_H-M   'P 1'
#
loop_
_entity.id
_entity.type
_entity.pdbx_description
1 polymer ?
#
loop_
_entity_poly.entity_id
_entity_poly.type
_entity_poly.pdbx_seq_one_letter_code
_entity_poly.pdbx_strand_id
1 'polypeptide(L)' 'MPGLFSKISEFLKSPQGRKYTDQAKRYAQDPKNRQKAQDALNKFRGKGGQGGAH' A
#
# COMPACT_ATOMS: atom_id res chain seq x y z
N MET A 1 -15.75 0.41 -24.80
CA MET A 1 -15.68 0.91 -23.41
C MET A 1 -14.33 0.48 -22.84
N PRO A 2 -13.40 1.39 -22.54
CA PRO A 2 -12.16 1.00 -21.87
C PRO A 2 -12.51 0.35 -20.53
N GLY A 3 -11.98 -0.85 -20.29
CA GLY A 3 -12.21 -1.56 -19.03
C GLY A 3 -11.58 -0.81 -17.86
N LEU A 4 -12.01 -1.14 -16.63
CA LEU A 4 -11.47 -0.56 -15.40
C LEU A 4 -9.93 -0.59 -15.36
N PHE A 5 -9.35 -1.65 -15.93
CA PHE A 5 -7.90 -1.83 -16.05
C PHE A 5 -7.21 -0.76 -16.91
N SER A 6 -7.82 -0.41 -18.06
CA SER A 6 -7.30 0.65 -18.93
C SER A 6 -7.32 2.00 -18.22
N LYS A 7 -8.38 2.29 -17.47
CA LYS A 7 -8.53 3.53 -16.70
C LYS A 7 -7.51 3.65 -15.58
N ILE A 8 -7.19 2.54 -14.90
CA ILE A 8 -6.11 2.48 -13.91
C ILE A 8 -4.75 2.68 -14.59
N SER A 9 -4.50 2.04 -15.74
CA SER A 9 -3.24 2.22 -16.46
C SER A 9 -3.04 3.67 -16.95
N GLU A 10 -4.11 4.30 -17.45
CA GLU A 10 -4.12 5.72 -17.82
C GLU A 10 -3.88 6.63 -16.61
N PHE A 11 -4.53 6.32 -15.48
CA PHE A 11 -4.32 7.04 -14.23
C PHE A 11 -2.86 6.94 -13.77
N LEU A 12 -2.27 5.74 -13.77
CA LEU A 12 -0.87 5.52 -13.43
C LEU A 12 0.10 6.26 -14.38
N LYS A 13 -0.27 6.40 -15.66
CA LYS A 13 0.49 7.16 -16.66
C LYS A 13 0.34 8.67 -16.52
N SER A 14 -0.73 9.15 -15.86
CA SER A 14 -1.00 10.57 -15.65
C SER A 14 0.02 11.23 -14.69
N PRO A 15 0.15 12.57 -14.72
CA PRO A 15 1.01 13.31 -13.78
C PRO A 15 0.61 13.08 -12.31
N GLN A 16 -0.68 12.87 -12.05
CA GLN A 16 -1.21 12.59 -10.72
C GLN A 16 -0.82 11.18 -10.27
N GLY A 17 -1.01 10.17 -11.13
CA GLY A 17 -0.63 8.79 -10.83
C GLY A 17 0.87 8.63 -10.62
N ARG A 18 1.72 9.30 -11.42
CA ARG A 18 3.17 9.31 -11.18
C ARG A 18 3.53 9.82 -9.79
N LYS A 19 2.92 10.93 -9.32
CA LYS A 19 3.15 11.45 -7.96
C LYS A 19 2.83 10.41 -6.88
N TYR A 20 1.68 9.74 -6.97
CA TYR A 20 1.32 8.67 -6.03
C TYR A 20 2.29 7.48 -6.12
N THR A 21 2.71 7.12 -7.33
CA THR A 21 3.64 6.01 -7.55
C THR A 21 5.03 6.33 -7.01
N ASP A 22 5.53 7.55 -7.21
CA ASP A 22 6.81 8.02 -6.69
C ASP A 22 6.79 8.17 -5.17
N GLN A 23 5.68 8.66 -4.62
CA GLN A 23 5.49 8.71 -3.17
C GLN A 23 5.48 7.31 -2.57
N ALA A 24 4.77 6.36 -3.19
CA ALA A 24 4.79 4.96 -2.77
C ALA A 24 6.19 4.34 -2.87
N LYS A 25 6.94 4.61 -3.96
CA LYS A 25 8.34 4.17 -4.10
C LYS A 25 9.23 4.74 -3.00
N ARG A 26 9.13 6.03 -2.69
CA ARG A 26 9.89 6.67 -1.61
C ARG A 26 9.58 6.03 -0.26
N TYR A 27 8.29 5.81 0.03
CA TYR A 27 7.89 5.12 1.26
C TYR A 27 8.37 3.67 1.33
N ALA A 28 8.43 2.96 0.20
CA ALA A 28 8.96 1.61 0.13
C ALA A 28 10.49 1.53 0.23
N GLN A 29 11.18 2.56 -0.26
CA GLN A 29 12.64 2.69 -0.21
C GLN A 29 13.15 3.13 1.16
N ASP A 30 12.29 3.71 2.00
CA ASP A 30 12.68 4.18 3.32
C ASP A 30 12.68 3.04 4.36
N PRO A 31 13.85 2.62 4.89
CA PRO A 31 13.94 1.56 5.90
C PRO A 31 13.23 1.94 7.20
N LYS A 32 13.10 3.23 7.53
CA LYS A 32 12.39 3.71 8.72
C LYS A 32 10.90 3.42 8.64
N ASN A 33 10.35 3.40 7.43
CA ASN A 33 8.96 3.05 7.20
C ASN A 33 8.71 1.54 7.22
N ARG A 34 9.71 0.71 6.90
CA ARG A 34 9.59 -0.75 7.03
C ARG A 34 9.31 -1.18 8.46
N GLN A 35 10.02 -0.64 9.45
CA GLN A 35 9.79 -0.98 10.86
C GLN A 35 8.36 -0.61 11.29
N LYS A 36 7.92 0.62 10.98
CA LYS A 36 6.55 1.07 11.27
C LYS A 36 5.49 0.24 10.55
N ALA A 37 5.74 -0.15 9.30
CA ALA A 37 4.84 -1.01 8.55
C ALA A 37 4.78 -2.42 9.12
N GLN A 38 5.92 -2.99 9.54
CA GLN A 38 5.98 -4.28 10.22
C GLN A 38 5.24 -4.25 11.56
N ASP A 39 5.41 -3.21 12.36
CA ASP A 39 4.64 -3.02 13.60
C ASP A 39 3.14 -2.88 13.34
N ALA A 40 2.76 -2.10 12.33
CA ALA A 40 1.36 -1.94 11.95
C ALA A 40 0.77 -3.28 11.44
N LEU A 41 1.51 -4.02 10.63
CA LEU A 41 1.13 -5.35 10.15
C LEU A 41 1.05 -6.37 11.29
N ASN A 42 1.98 -6.35 12.24
CA ASN A 42 1.97 -7.23 13.41
C ASN A 42 0.78 -6.91 14.32
N LYS A 43 0.46 -5.62 14.54
CA LYS A 43 -0.74 -5.21 15.27
C LYS A 43 -2.01 -5.62 14.54
N PHE A 44 -2.05 -5.45 13.21
CA PHE A 44 -3.20 -5.83 12.39
C PHE A 44 -3.40 -7.36 12.37
N ARG A 45 -2.32 -8.12 12.21
CA ARG A 45 -2.32 -9.59 12.27
C ARG A 45 -2.63 -10.12 13.67
N GLY A 46 -2.09 -9.49 14.71
CA GLY A 46 -2.39 -9.82 16.11
C GLY A 46 -3.86 -9.56 16.47
N LYS A 47 -4.43 -8.46 15.95
CA LYS A 47 -5.85 -8.13 16.17
C LYS A 47 -6.81 -8.92 15.27
N GLY A 48 -6.34 -9.42 14.12
CA GLY A 48 -7.10 -10.29 13.21
C GLY A 48 -6.97 -11.79 13.50
N GLY A 49 -6.00 -12.21 14.32
CA GLY A 49 -5.77 -13.62 14.68
C GLY A 49 -6.10 -13.97 16.15
N GLN A 50 -6.33 -12.97 17.01
CA GLN A 50 -6.60 -13.17 18.43
C GLN A 50 -8.03 -12.74 18.78
N GLY A 51 -8.99 -13.42 18.17
CA GLY A 51 -10.42 -13.34 18.50
C GLY A 51 -11.09 -14.71 18.62
N GLY A 52 -10.30 -15.77 18.83
CA GLY A 52 -10.80 -17.15 18.79
C GLY A 52 -9.99 -18.16 19.60
N ALA A 53 -9.36 -17.76 20.71
CA ALA A 53 -8.88 -18.70 21.71
C ALA A 53 -9.38 -18.24 23.08
N HIS A 54 -10.15 -19.15 23.69
CA HIS A 54 -10.63 -19.13 25.06
C HIS A 54 -9.54 -18.79 26.08
#